data_AF-A0A8T4N3L6-F1
#
_entry.id   AF-A0A8T4N3L6-F1
#
_cell.length_a   1.000
_cell.length_b   1.000
_cell.length_c   1.000
_cell.angle_alpha   90.00
_cell.angle_beta   90.00
_cell.angle_gamma   90.00
#
_symmetry.space_group_name_H-M   'P 1'
#
loop_
_entity.id
_entity.type
_entity.pdbx_description
1 polymer ?
#
loop_
_entity_poly.entity_id
_entity_poly.type
_entity_poly.pdbx_seq_one_letter_code
_entity_poly.pdbx_strand_id
1 'polypeptide(L)' 'MSSRGQVVIPLDMREGIKEGDKLIVIRKDNEIILKKSIPESALWSEKSLSKTWLNKKEDEIWKDL' A
#
# COMPACT_ATOMS: atom_id res chain seq x y z
N MET A 1 -7.30 -20.48 -3.75
CA MET A 1 -7.45 -19.47 -2.68
C MET A 1 -8.40 -19.99 -1.63
N SER A 2 -8.21 -19.70 -0.35
CA SER A 2 -9.19 -20.11 0.68
C SER A 2 -10.53 -19.40 0.44
N SER A 3 -11.61 -19.93 1.01
CA SER A 3 -12.95 -19.34 0.91
C SER A 3 -13.03 -17.89 1.44
N ARG A 4 -12.03 -17.45 2.20
CA ARG A 4 -11.92 -16.08 2.74
C ARG A 4 -10.85 -15.23 2.05
N GLY A 5 -10.26 -15.70 0.94
CA GLY A 5 -9.21 -14.97 0.22
C GLY A 5 -7.87 -14.90 0.97
N GLN A 6 -7.61 -15.83 1.89
CA GLN A 6 -6.36 -15.85 2.66
C GLN A 6 -5.24 -16.51 1.84
N VAL A 7 -4.03 -15.97 2.00
CA VAL A 7 -2.78 -16.52 1.47
C VAL A 7 -1.86 -16.83 2.65
N VAL A 8 -1.20 -17.98 2.61
CA VAL A 8 -0.28 -18.42 3.66
C VAL A 8 1.14 -18.01 3.28
N ILE A 9 1.85 -17.34 4.19
CA ILE A 9 3.28 -17.08 4.06
C ILE A 9 4.04 -18.34 4.52
N PRO A 10 4.88 -18.95 3.67
CA PRO A 10 5.73 -20.10 4.02
C PRO A 10 6.63 -19.82 5.23
N LEU A 11 6.98 -20.86 6.00
CA LEU A 11 7.70 -20.72 7.29
C LEU A 11 9.07 -20.05 7.15
N ASP A 12 9.81 -20.42 6.11
CA ASP A 12 11.11 -19.88 5.72
C ASP A 12 11.05 -18.39 5.34
N MET A 13 9.91 -17.92 4.85
CA MET A 13 9.68 -16.50 4.50
C MET A 13 9.16 -15.65 5.67
N ARG A 14 8.96 -16.23 6.86
CA ARG A 14 8.45 -15.51 8.04
C ARG A 14 9.54 -14.84 8.86
N GLU A 15 10.80 -14.91 8.45
CA GLU A 15 11.87 -14.23 9.17
C GLU A 15 11.55 -12.74 9.35
N GLY A 16 11.55 -12.26 10.59
CA GLY A 16 11.18 -10.89 10.92
C GLY A 16 9.68 -10.55 10.91
N ILE A 17 8.79 -11.51 10.64
CA ILE A 17 7.32 -11.36 10.72
C ILE A 17 6.78 -12.19 11.89
N LYS A 18 6.09 -11.53 12.82
CA LYS A 18 5.46 -12.19 13.98
C LYS A 18 3.94 -12.18 13.85
N GLU A 19 3.29 -13.11 14.55
CA GLU A 19 1.84 -13.11 14.66
C GLU A 19 1.36 -11.79 15.27
N GLY A 20 0.33 -11.19 14.68
CA GLY A 20 -0.19 -9.88 15.07
C GLY A 20 0.51 -8.68 14.42
N ASP A 21 1.61 -8.88 13.69
CA ASP A 21 2.26 -7.79 12.94
C ASP A 21 1.29 -7.21 11.90
N LYS A 22 1.20 -5.88 11.85
CA LYS A 22 0.48 -5.17 10.79
C LYS A 22 1.42 -5.03 9.59
N LEU A 23 0.98 -5.52 8.43
CA LEU A 23 1.70 -5.41 7.17
C LEU A 23 0.96 -4.46 6.25
N ILE A 24 1.74 -3.75 5.44
CA ILE A 24 1.25 -2.87 4.40
C ILE A 24 1.15 -3.71 3.13
N VAL A 25 -0.02 -3.67 2.49
CA VAL A 25 -0.29 -4.39 1.25
C VAL A 25 -0.35 -3.37 0.12
N ILE A 26 0.50 -3.55 -0.90
CA ILE A 26 0.55 -2.71 -2.09
C ILE A 26 0.26 -3.60 -3.29
N ARG A 27 -0.71 -3.21 -4.12
CA ARG A 27 -0.97 -3.85 -5.41
C ARG A 27 -0.32 -3.03 -6.51
N LYS A 28 0.52 -3.66 -7.33
CA LYS A 28 1.14 -3.04 -8.49
C LYS A 28 1.01 -4.00 -9.67
N ASP A 29 0.26 -3.59 -10.70
CA ASP A 29 0.00 -4.42 -11.88
C ASP A 29 -0.51 -5.83 -11.49
N ASN A 30 0.30 -6.85 -11.77
CA ASN A 30 0.03 -8.26 -11.47
C ASN A 30 0.73 -8.75 -10.19
N GLU A 31 1.29 -7.85 -9.39
CA GLU A 31 2.06 -8.13 -8.18
C GLU A 31 1.34 -7.64 -6.91
N ILE A 32 1.52 -8.39 -5.83
CA ILE A 32 1.15 -7.99 -4.47
C ILE A 32 2.42 -7.93 -3.65
N ILE A 33 2.73 -6.75 -3.13
CA ILE A 33 3.92 -6.48 -2.32
C ILE A 33 3.48 -6.31 -0.86
N LEU A 34 4.10 -7.08 0.03
CA LEU A 34 3.90 -6.98 1.47
C LEU A 34 5.13 -6.31 2.10
N LYS A 35 4.92 -5.27 2.91
CA LYS A 35 6.00 -4.57 3.63
C LYS A 35 5.66 -4.42 5.12
N LYS A 36 6.68 -4.56 5.98
CA LYS A 36 6.54 -4.33 7.42
C LYS A 36 6.51 -2.85 7.79
N SER A 37 7.20 -2.02 7.02
CA SER A 37 7.18 -0.57 7.17
C SER A 37 7.41 0.11 5.82
N ILE A 38 6.96 1.36 5.71
CA ILE A 38 7.34 2.26 4.63
C ILE A 38 8.48 3.14 5.16
N PRO A 39 9.56 3.36 4.38
CA PRO A 39 10.61 4.29 4.77
C PRO A 39 10.02 5.69 5.02
N GLU A 40 10.50 6.35 6.07
CA GLU A 40 9.96 7.65 6.51
C GLU A 40 9.95 8.71 5.38
N SER A 41 10.93 8.66 4.50
CA SER A 41 11.02 9.51 3.31
C SER A 41 9.83 9.37 2.36
N ALA A 42 9.28 8.16 2.19
CA ALA A 42 8.11 7.93 1.36
C ALA A 42 6.84 8.48 2.00
N LEU A 43 6.69 8.37 3.33
CA LEU A 43 5.60 9.00 4.08
C LEU A 43 5.65 10.54 3.96
N TRP A 44 6.84 11.12 4.02
CA TRP A 44 7.02 12.57 3.89
C TRP A 44 6.75 13.06 2.47
N SER A 45 7.15 12.26 1.47
CA SER A 45 6.86 12.54 0.07
C SER A 45 5.36 12.52 -0.20
N GLU A 46 4.63 11.52 0.30
CA GLU A 46 3.17 11.48 0.20
C GLU A 46 2.53 12.70 0.87
N LYS A 47 2.94 13.05 2.10
CA LYS A 47 2.41 14.23 2.80
C LYS A 47 2.70 15.53 2.04
N SER A 48 3.92 15.71 1.54
CA SER A 48 4.33 16.92 0.82
C SER A 48 3.61 17.04 -0.53
N LEU A 49 3.54 15.94 -1.28
CA LEU A 49 2.99 15.90 -2.62
C LEU A 49 1.47 15.79 -2.63
N SER A 50 0.81 15.25 -1.59
CA SER A 50 -0.67 15.13 -1.56
C SER A 50 -1.39 16.44 -1.91
N LYS A 51 -0.81 17.59 -1.58
CA LYS A 51 -1.34 18.92 -1.90
C LYS A 51 -1.38 19.25 -3.40
N THR A 52 -0.54 18.59 -4.22
CA THR A 52 -0.52 18.82 -5.67
C THR A 52 -1.61 18.03 -6.39
N TRP A 53 -2.04 16.87 -5.86
CA TRP A 53 -3.05 16.00 -6.48
C TRP A 53 -4.44 16.14 -5.82
N LEU A 54 -4.52 16.56 -4.55
CA LEU A 54 -5.78 16.85 -3.84
C LEU A 54 -6.16 18.34 -3.96
N ASN A 55 -6.09 18.88 -5.16
CA ASN A 55 -6.59 20.22 -5.44
C ASN A 55 -8.00 20.10 -6.02
N LYS A 56 -8.99 20.68 -5.33
CA LYS A 56 -10.39 20.75 -5.78
C LYS A 56 -10.53 21.17 -7.25
N LYS A 57 -9.62 22.03 -7.74
CA LYS A 57 -9.64 22.52 -9.12
C LYS A 57 -9.33 21.42 -10.14
N GLU A 58 -8.43 20.49 -9.83
CA GLU A 58 -8.16 19.34 -10.71
C GLU A 58 -9.32 18.34 -10.64
N ASP A 59 -9.82 18.03 -9.44
CA ASP A 59 -11.00 17.16 -9.28
C ASP A 59 -12.21 17.64 -10.11
N GLU A 60 -12.39 18.96 -10.27
CA GLU A 60 -13.46 19.51 -11.13
C GLU A 60 -13.18 19.32 -12.62
N ILE A 61 -11.92 19.37 -13.06
CA ILE A 61 -11.51 19.17 -14.46
C ILE A 61 -11.71 17.70 -14.88
N TRP A 62 -11.52 16.75 -13.96
CA TRP A 62 -11.72 15.32 -14.23
C TRP A 62 -13.18 14.86 -14.16
N LYS A 63 -14.12 15.69 -13.69
CA LYS A 63 -15.56 15.33 -13.65
C LYS A 63 -16.22 15.30 -15.03
N ASP A 64 -15.65 16.03 -15.99
CA ASP A 64 -16.23 16.25 -17.32
C ASP A 64 -15.52 15.46 -18.44
N LEU A 65 -14.66 14.50 -18.07
CA LEU A 65 -13.95 13.58 -18.97
C LEU A 65 -14.53 12.16 -18.85
#